data_AF-A0A9D5UGV4-F1
#
_entry.id   AF-A0A9D5UGV4-F1
#
_cell.length_a   1.000
_cell.length_b   1.000
_cell.length_c   1.000
_cell.angle_alpha   90.00
_cell.angle_beta   90.00
_cell.angle_gamma   90.00
#
_symmetry.space_group_name_H-M   'P 1'
#
loop_
_entity.id
_entity.type
_entity.pdbx_description
1 polymer ?
#
loop_
_entity_poly.entity_id
_entity_poly.type
_entity_poly.pdbx_seq_one_letter_code
_entity_poly.pdbx_strand_id
1 'polypeptide(L)'
;MPFLAPLPSPDPGTPERWVPAATVDLRQLPVTSRWKVWFEVLTPFGHSSHPADEQSADGPVWFRASVEQTVPVGLVTDLASVPMPLWGVIASYGRQTLPAILHDAASRALADPDRPASSRRAARRDADHLFRGTLRETGTGPVRRWLMWAAVRIFGSLPVAVVFLLAVVAGVVALCLAATGAGTGGTAGAWLVGALVVTAAALTVLIALAAGAGIESRPAADGAERARWVPAATGSLLGAVGTGLVALPLLLPLIVLTFVTELVVGAGEGRRVVRAQGVPTGGLTAQEAPTVRISYAQPG
;
A
#
# COMPACT_ATOMS: atom_id res chain seq x y z
N MET A 1 -6.63 21.03 1.03
CA MET A 1 -5.90 20.34 2.12
C MET A 1 -4.50 20.18 1.59
N PRO A 2 -3.44 20.60 2.31
CA PRO A 2 -2.12 20.41 1.75
C PRO A 2 -1.94 18.90 1.60
N PHE A 3 -1.82 18.49 0.34
CA PHE A 3 -1.07 17.32 -0.02
C PHE A 3 0.18 17.30 0.84
N LEU A 4 0.55 16.12 1.35
CA LEU A 4 1.78 15.86 2.13
C LEU A 4 2.85 16.94 1.95
N ALA A 5 3.47 17.37 3.06
CA ALA A 5 4.61 18.28 3.02
C ALA A 5 5.54 17.88 1.86
N PRO A 6 6.01 18.84 1.04
CA PRO A 6 6.87 18.53 -0.09
C PRO A 6 7.97 17.59 0.37
N LEU A 7 8.23 16.55 -0.44
CA LEU A 7 9.38 15.68 -0.22
C LEU A 7 10.64 16.56 -0.09
N PRO A 8 11.64 16.15 0.72
CA PRO A 8 12.77 17.00 1.10
C PRO A 8 13.41 17.71 -0.09
N SER A 9 14.00 18.88 0.18
CA SER A 9 14.56 19.79 -0.82
C SER A 9 15.27 19.02 -1.93
N PRO A 10 14.86 19.20 -3.19
CA PRO A 10 15.30 18.35 -4.27
C PRO A 10 16.82 18.40 -4.48
N ASP A 11 17.34 17.27 -4.94
CA ASP A 11 18.70 17.16 -5.46
C ASP A 11 18.93 18.23 -6.56
N PRO A 12 20.15 18.78 -6.74
CA PRO A 12 20.44 19.83 -7.71
C PRO A 12 20.22 19.44 -9.19
N GLY A 13 19.73 18.22 -9.46
CA GLY A 13 19.29 17.75 -10.79
C GLY A 13 17.77 17.71 -10.99
N THR A 14 16.96 18.26 -10.07
CA THR A 14 15.50 18.23 -10.21
C THR A 14 15.04 19.23 -11.27
N PRO A 15 14.24 18.81 -12.27
CA PRO A 15 13.86 19.68 -13.36
C PRO A 15 12.98 20.84 -12.87
N GLU A 16 13.25 22.03 -13.40
CA GLU A 16 12.45 23.24 -13.12
C GLU A 16 11.12 23.24 -13.90
N ARG A 17 11.07 22.51 -15.01
CA ARG A 17 9.89 22.32 -15.87
C ARG A 17 9.59 20.83 -16.02
N TRP A 18 8.34 20.47 -15.85
CA TRP A 18 7.83 19.10 -15.90
C TRP A 18 6.82 18.96 -17.03
N VAL A 19 6.87 17.83 -17.72
CA VAL A 19 5.97 17.47 -18.81
C VAL A 19 5.33 16.11 -18.51
N PRO A 20 4.18 15.79 -19.13
CA PRO A 20 3.55 14.48 -18.98
C PRO A 20 4.50 13.39 -19.46
N ALA A 21 4.74 12.40 -18.60
CA ALA A 21 5.36 11.15 -19.00
C ALA A 21 4.27 10.07 -19.11
N ALA A 22 4.43 9.17 -20.06
CA ALA A 22 3.64 7.93 -20.16
C ALA A 22 4.43 6.69 -19.70
N THR A 23 5.70 6.89 -19.34
CA THR A 23 6.63 5.80 -19.01
C THR A 23 7.51 6.20 -17.83
N VAL A 24 7.80 5.24 -16.96
CA VAL A 24 8.83 5.36 -15.92
C VAL A 24 9.89 4.29 -16.13
N ASP A 25 11.16 4.70 -16.07
CA ASP A 25 12.30 3.81 -16.21
C ASP A 25 12.75 3.35 -14.81
N LEU A 26 12.76 2.03 -14.62
CA LEU A 26 13.16 1.38 -13.38
C LEU A 26 14.32 0.42 -13.63
N ARG A 27 15.30 0.39 -12.72
CA ARG A 27 16.33 -0.65 -12.69
C ARG A 27 15.95 -1.70 -11.66
N GLN A 28 15.85 -2.95 -12.07
CA GLN A 28 15.62 -4.02 -11.11
C GLN A 28 16.93 -4.32 -10.37
N LEU A 29 16.93 -4.28 -9.04
CA LEU A 29 18.09 -4.64 -8.24
C LEU A 29 18.24 -6.17 -8.10
N PRO A 30 19.45 -6.66 -7.77
CA PRO A 30 19.69 -8.08 -7.56
C PRO A 30 18.70 -8.72 -6.60
N VAL A 31 18.13 -9.87 -7.00
CA VAL A 31 17.13 -10.59 -6.21
C VAL A 31 17.81 -11.23 -5.00
N THR A 32 17.64 -10.60 -3.83
CA THR A 32 18.19 -11.09 -2.56
C THR A 32 17.26 -12.07 -1.84
N SER A 33 15.98 -12.09 -2.20
CA SER A 33 14.95 -12.96 -1.60
C SER A 33 13.98 -13.46 -2.66
N ARG A 34 13.53 -14.72 -2.55
CA ARG A 34 12.54 -15.31 -3.48
C ARG A 34 11.19 -14.58 -3.47
N TRP A 35 10.92 -13.78 -2.44
CA TRP A 35 9.62 -13.13 -2.22
C TRP A 35 9.63 -11.63 -2.44
N LYS A 36 10.81 -11.03 -2.67
CA LYS A 36 10.95 -9.58 -2.72
C LYS A 36 11.92 -9.16 -3.81
N VAL A 37 11.41 -8.31 -4.70
CA VAL A 37 12.20 -7.66 -5.75
C VAL A 37 12.23 -6.18 -5.43
N TRP A 38 13.42 -5.60 -5.56
CA TRP A 38 13.61 -4.18 -5.39
C TRP A 38 13.86 -3.54 -6.74
N PHE A 39 13.33 -2.34 -6.91
CA PHE A 39 13.47 -1.51 -8.09
C PHE A 39 14.06 -0.18 -7.69
N GLU A 40 14.93 0.36 -8.53
CA GLU A 40 15.48 1.69 -8.38
C GLU A 40 14.89 2.59 -9.47
N VAL A 41 14.39 3.75 -9.06
CA VAL A 41 13.86 4.75 -9.98
C VAL A 41 15.01 5.43 -10.72
N LEU A 42 15.01 5.37 -12.06
CA LEU A 42 16.07 5.96 -12.88
C LEU A 42 15.74 7.37 -13.36
N THR A 43 14.46 7.69 -13.49
CA THR A 43 13.98 8.98 -13.98
C THR A 43 13.14 9.63 -12.90
N PRO A 44 13.42 10.90 -12.52
CA PRO A 44 12.58 11.56 -11.53
C PRO A 44 11.21 11.80 -12.14
N PHE A 45 10.17 11.63 -11.34
CA PHE A 45 8.80 11.95 -11.74
C PHE A 45 8.06 12.60 -10.58
N GLY A 46 7.01 13.35 -10.91
CA GLY A 46 6.22 14.06 -9.92
C GLY A 46 4.73 13.84 -10.07
N HIS A 47 4.00 14.22 -9.04
CA HIS A 47 2.55 14.27 -9.03
C HIS A 47 2.09 15.68 -8.67
N SER A 48 1.06 16.16 -9.37
CA SER A 48 0.40 17.43 -9.10
C SER A 48 -1.10 17.30 -9.34
N SER A 49 -1.89 17.84 -8.43
CA SER A 49 -3.32 18.09 -8.63
C SER A 49 -3.61 19.46 -9.25
N HIS A 50 -2.60 20.33 -9.39
CA HIS A 50 -2.75 21.63 -10.02
C HIS A 50 -2.88 21.50 -11.54
N PRO A 51 -3.67 22.39 -12.19
CA PRO A 51 -3.64 22.50 -13.64
C PRO A 51 -2.22 22.88 -14.10
N ALA A 52 -1.92 22.59 -15.37
CA ALA A 52 -0.67 23.00 -15.98
C ALA A 52 -0.49 24.53 -15.89
N ASP A 53 0.72 24.97 -15.59
CA ASP A 53 1.05 26.40 -15.50
C ASP A 53 1.15 27.03 -16.89
N GLU A 54 1.60 26.24 -17.88
CA GLU A 54 1.80 26.67 -19.25
C GLU A 54 1.32 25.59 -20.23
N GLN A 55 0.77 26.02 -21.37
CA GLN A 55 0.47 25.14 -22.50
C GLN A 55 1.54 25.36 -23.58
N SER A 56 2.45 24.40 -23.75
CA SER A 56 3.47 24.42 -24.81
C SER A 56 2.96 23.73 -26.08
N ALA A 57 3.69 23.89 -27.20
CA ALA A 57 3.46 23.16 -28.44
C ALA A 57 3.55 21.64 -28.25
N ASP A 58 4.40 21.18 -27.33
CA ASP A 58 4.60 19.75 -27.02
C ASP A 58 3.64 19.21 -25.95
N GLY A 59 2.76 20.06 -25.41
CA GLY A 59 1.78 19.69 -24.38
C GLY A 59 1.82 20.57 -23.12
N PRO A 60 1.05 20.20 -22.08
CA PRO A 60 0.99 20.95 -20.84
C PRO A 60 2.33 20.88 -20.08
N VAL A 61 2.69 21.96 -19.40
CA VAL A 61 3.93 22.10 -18.62
C VAL A 61 3.60 22.56 -17.21
N TRP A 62 4.25 21.94 -16.23
CA TRP A 62 4.20 22.35 -14.83
C TRP A 62 5.57 22.88 -14.40
N PHE A 63 5.58 24.00 -13.71
CA PHE A 63 6.75 24.47 -12.99
C PHE A 63 6.91 23.69 -11.69
N ARG A 64 8.15 23.60 -11.23
CA ARG A 64 8.50 22.92 -9.99
C ARG A 64 7.63 23.34 -8.79
N ALA A 65 7.27 24.62 -8.68
CA ALA A 65 6.42 25.13 -7.61
C ALA A 65 5.00 24.53 -7.60
N SER A 66 4.51 24.09 -8.75
CA SER A 66 3.19 23.50 -8.92
C SER A 66 3.21 21.97 -8.81
N VAL A 67 4.39 21.35 -8.71
CA VAL A 67 4.52 19.90 -8.47
C VAL A 67 4.49 19.62 -6.98
N GLU A 68 3.41 19.00 -6.51
CA GLU A 68 3.16 18.77 -5.08
C GLU A 68 4.06 17.68 -4.50
N GLN A 69 4.41 16.67 -5.31
CA GLN A 69 5.30 15.58 -4.90
C GLN A 69 6.29 15.21 -5.98
N THR A 70 7.51 14.91 -5.55
CA THR A 70 8.63 14.54 -6.44
C THR A 70 9.31 13.28 -5.93
N VAL A 71 9.38 12.28 -6.79
CA VAL A 71 10.15 11.07 -6.55
C VAL A 71 11.56 11.27 -7.11
N PRO A 72 12.62 11.24 -6.28
CA PRO A 72 13.98 11.41 -6.77
C PRO A 72 14.50 10.17 -7.48
N VAL A 73 15.51 10.39 -8.33
CA VAL A 73 16.34 9.30 -8.89
C VAL A 73 17.03 8.53 -7.76
N GLY A 74 17.22 7.24 -7.95
CA GLY A 74 17.88 6.38 -6.97
C GLY A 74 16.96 5.90 -5.84
N LEU A 75 15.67 6.30 -5.84
CA LEU A 75 14.71 5.76 -4.87
C LEU A 75 14.56 4.25 -5.09
N VAL A 76 14.99 3.45 -4.10
CA VAL A 76 14.86 1.99 -4.14
C VAL A 76 13.51 1.54 -3.60
N THR A 77 12.53 1.19 -4.39
CA THR A 77 11.16 0.80 -4.00
C THR A 77 10.96 -0.70 -4.17
N ASP A 78 10.21 -1.35 -3.28
CA ASP A 78 9.73 -2.73 -3.47
C ASP A 78 8.40 -2.79 -4.23
N LEU A 79 7.98 -1.65 -4.79
CA LEU A 79 6.66 -1.39 -5.34
C LEU A 79 5.57 -1.72 -4.32
N ALA A 80 4.34 -1.87 -4.79
CA ALA A 80 3.33 -2.51 -3.97
C ALA A 80 3.78 -3.97 -3.79
N SER A 81 4.45 -4.28 -2.68
CA SER A 81 4.76 -5.64 -2.22
C SER A 81 3.45 -6.43 -2.01
N VAL A 82 2.83 -6.81 -3.12
CA VAL A 82 1.59 -7.58 -3.17
C VAL A 82 1.98 -9.03 -2.98
N PRO A 83 1.41 -9.75 -1.98
CA PRO A 83 1.62 -11.17 -1.83
C PRO A 83 1.34 -11.94 -3.13
N MET A 84 2.23 -12.88 -3.50
CA MET A 84 2.13 -13.72 -4.71
C MET A 84 0.71 -14.20 -5.06
N PRO A 85 -0.12 -14.66 -4.10
CA PRO A 85 -1.44 -15.17 -4.43
C PRO A 85 -2.41 -14.11 -4.98
N LEU A 86 -2.13 -12.84 -4.71
CA LEU A 86 -2.91 -11.72 -5.23
C LEU A 86 -2.43 -11.30 -6.62
N TRP A 87 -1.35 -11.86 -7.18
CA TRP A 87 -0.83 -11.50 -8.50
C TRP A 87 -1.79 -11.82 -9.64
N GLY A 88 -2.61 -12.88 -9.50
CA GLY A 88 -3.67 -13.21 -10.46
C GLY A 88 -4.82 -12.19 -10.49
N VAL A 89 -5.00 -11.44 -9.39
CA VAL A 89 -6.04 -10.40 -9.25
C VAL A 89 -5.45 -8.99 -9.48
N ILE A 90 -4.17 -8.82 -9.20
CA ILE A 90 -3.42 -7.57 -9.18
C ILE A 90 -2.09 -7.89 -9.89
N ALA A 91 -2.00 -7.66 -11.20
CA ALA A 91 -0.73 -7.82 -11.92
C ALA A 91 0.43 -7.13 -11.17
N SER A 92 1.62 -7.73 -11.15
CA SER A 92 2.78 -7.23 -10.39
C SER A 92 3.20 -5.82 -10.83
N TYR A 93 3.00 -5.49 -12.11
CA TYR A 93 3.28 -4.17 -12.71
C TYR A 93 2.10 -3.70 -13.55
N GLY A 94 1.96 -2.38 -13.74
CA GLY A 94 0.90 -1.78 -14.55
C GLY A 94 0.44 -0.44 -13.99
N ARG A 95 -0.87 -0.17 -14.09
CA ARG A 95 -1.51 1.09 -13.69
C ARG A 95 -1.21 1.50 -12.23
N GLN A 96 -1.03 0.51 -11.37
CA GLN A 96 -0.74 0.68 -9.95
C GLN A 96 0.72 0.94 -9.59
N THR A 97 1.66 0.78 -10.54
CA THR A 97 3.10 0.91 -10.27
C THR A 97 3.45 2.32 -9.81
N LEU A 98 3.11 3.35 -10.60
CA LEU A 98 3.40 4.74 -10.25
C LEU A 98 2.80 5.17 -8.90
N PRO A 99 1.51 4.90 -8.62
CA PRO A 99 0.93 5.16 -7.30
C PRO A 99 1.72 4.50 -6.17
N ALA A 100 2.20 3.27 -6.36
CA ALA A 100 2.94 2.55 -5.33
C ALA A 100 4.30 3.19 -5.05
N ILE A 101 5.04 3.60 -6.09
CA ILE A 101 6.32 4.29 -5.93
C ILE A 101 6.11 5.62 -5.19
N LEU A 102 5.06 6.37 -5.55
CA LEU A 102 4.72 7.63 -4.89
C LEU A 102 4.37 7.42 -3.40
N HIS A 103 3.61 6.36 -3.09
CA HIS A 103 3.27 5.97 -1.72
C HIS A 103 4.49 5.58 -0.89
N ASP A 104 5.43 4.85 -1.48
CA ASP A 104 6.69 4.47 -0.83
C ASP A 104 7.58 5.68 -0.55
N ALA A 105 7.70 6.59 -1.54
CA ALA A 105 8.44 7.84 -1.41
C ALA A 105 7.87 8.69 -0.27
N ALA A 106 6.54 8.88 -0.27
CA ALA A 106 5.83 9.56 0.80
C ALA A 106 6.05 8.86 2.14
N SER A 107 5.88 7.54 2.22
CA SER A 107 6.05 6.78 3.46
C SER A 107 7.46 6.92 4.06
N ARG A 108 8.51 7.02 3.23
CA ARG A 108 9.90 7.21 3.69
C ARG A 108 10.18 8.60 4.20
N ALA A 109 9.69 9.63 3.52
CA ALA A 109 9.82 11.00 4.01
C ALA A 109 9.07 11.25 5.33
N LEU A 110 8.18 10.32 5.70
CA LEU A 110 7.44 10.33 6.95
C LEU A 110 8.06 9.42 8.03
N ALA A 111 9.14 8.71 7.72
CA ALA A 111 9.84 7.81 8.65
C ALA A 111 10.73 8.54 9.66
N ASP A 112 10.73 9.88 9.66
CA ASP A 112 11.43 10.71 10.66
C ASP A 112 10.99 10.32 12.09
N PRO A 113 11.88 9.68 12.88
CA PRO A 113 11.55 9.17 14.21
C PRO A 113 11.30 10.29 15.21
N ASP A 114 11.81 11.50 14.96
CA ASP A 114 11.70 12.66 15.86
C ASP A 114 10.33 13.34 15.73
N ARG A 115 9.54 13.00 14.71
CA ARG A 115 8.17 13.49 14.58
C ARG A 115 7.20 12.81 15.55
N PRO A 116 6.28 13.57 16.18
CA PRO A 116 5.22 13.02 17.01
C PRO A 116 4.44 11.92 16.31
N ALA A 117 4.07 10.87 17.05
CA ALA A 117 3.38 9.71 16.48
C ALA A 117 2.04 10.08 15.81
N SER A 118 1.32 11.08 16.32
CA SER A 118 0.09 11.61 15.71
C SER A 118 0.34 12.28 14.36
N SER A 119 1.40 13.09 14.24
CA SER A 119 1.81 13.73 12.98
C SER A 119 2.22 12.70 11.93
N ARG A 120 2.98 11.67 12.33
CA ARG A 120 3.32 10.54 11.45
C ARG A 120 2.08 9.76 10.97
N ARG A 121 1.10 9.54 11.85
CA ARG A 121 -0.18 8.90 11.49
C ARG A 121 -1.00 9.74 10.51
N ALA A 122 -1.09 11.06 10.75
CA ALA A 122 -1.80 11.98 9.88
C ALA A 122 -1.17 11.99 8.48
N ALA A 123 0.15 12.14 8.41
CA ALA A 123 0.84 12.13 7.14
C ALA A 123 0.74 10.77 6.42
N ARG A 124 0.84 9.65 7.14
CA ARG A 124 0.62 8.32 6.54
C ARG A 124 -0.80 8.19 5.96
N ARG A 125 -1.82 8.71 6.65
CA ARG A 125 -3.18 8.77 6.10
C ARG A 125 -3.24 9.57 4.80
N ASP A 126 -2.57 10.71 4.76
CA ASP A 126 -2.59 11.57 3.57
C ASP A 126 -1.86 10.88 2.40
N ALA A 127 -0.78 10.14 2.66
CA ALA A 127 -0.13 9.26 1.69
C ALA A 127 -1.07 8.15 1.18
N ASP A 128 -1.83 7.51 2.06
CA ASP A 128 -2.78 6.46 1.67
C ASP A 128 -3.94 7.03 0.82
N HIS A 129 -4.41 8.25 1.12
CA HIS A 129 -5.43 8.94 0.33
C HIS A 129 -4.92 9.34 -1.05
N LEU A 130 -3.69 9.86 -1.10
CA LEU A 130 -3.01 10.14 -2.35
C LEU A 130 -2.87 8.88 -3.20
N PHE A 131 -2.38 7.79 -2.62
CA PHE A 131 -2.26 6.51 -3.29
C PHE A 131 -3.59 6.08 -3.93
N ARG A 132 -4.70 6.22 -3.20
CA ARG A 132 -6.03 5.93 -3.74
C ARG A 132 -6.44 6.88 -4.88
N GLY A 133 -6.11 8.17 -4.78
CA GLY A 133 -6.37 9.17 -5.82
C GLY A 133 -5.61 8.87 -7.10
N THR A 134 -4.30 8.67 -6.99
CA THR A 134 -3.42 8.33 -8.11
C THR A 134 -3.73 6.96 -8.73
N LEU A 135 -4.22 6.00 -7.95
CA LEU A 135 -4.78 4.76 -8.51
C LEU A 135 -5.97 5.03 -9.43
N ARG A 136 -6.83 6.00 -9.10
CA ARG A 136 -7.95 6.38 -9.98
C ARG A 136 -7.43 7.09 -11.24
N GLU A 137 -6.50 8.02 -11.08
CA GLU A 137 -5.90 8.81 -12.18
C GLU A 137 -5.14 7.94 -13.17
N THR A 138 -4.49 6.88 -12.71
CA THR A 138 -3.84 5.88 -13.58
C THR A 138 -4.81 4.87 -14.20
N GLY A 139 -6.12 5.03 -13.97
CA GLY A 139 -7.15 4.16 -14.53
C GLY A 139 -7.28 2.81 -13.83
N THR A 140 -6.84 2.65 -12.58
CA THR A 140 -7.08 1.43 -11.81
C THR A 140 -8.58 1.29 -11.51
N GLY A 141 -9.13 0.12 -11.86
CA GLY A 141 -10.54 -0.19 -11.66
C GLY A 141 -11.00 -0.02 -10.20
N PRO A 142 -12.29 0.27 -9.96
CA PRO A 142 -12.79 0.69 -8.65
C PRO A 142 -12.54 -0.35 -7.56
N VAL A 143 -12.80 -1.62 -7.82
CA VAL A 143 -12.61 -2.72 -6.85
C VAL A 143 -11.14 -2.79 -6.43
N ARG A 144 -10.22 -2.92 -7.39
CA ARG A 144 -8.78 -3.02 -7.14
C ARG A 144 -8.25 -1.81 -6.36
N ARG A 145 -8.69 -0.60 -6.73
CA ARG A 145 -8.33 0.63 -6.03
C ARG A 145 -8.74 0.60 -4.55
N TRP A 146 -9.96 0.16 -4.24
CA TRP A 146 -10.42 0.06 -2.85
C TRP A 146 -9.69 -1.03 -2.07
N LEU A 147 -9.42 -2.18 -2.69
CA LEU A 147 -8.65 -3.26 -2.05
C LEU A 147 -7.23 -2.82 -1.72
N MET A 148 -6.53 -2.19 -2.67
CA MET A 148 -5.17 -1.70 -2.48
C MET A 148 -5.12 -0.60 -1.41
N TRP A 149 -6.07 0.34 -1.44
CA TRP A 149 -6.20 1.35 -0.39
C TRP A 149 -6.48 0.75 0.99
N ALA A 150 -7.41 -0.21 1.09
CA ALA A 150 -7.71 -0.87 2.35
C ALA A 150 -6.49 -1.63 2.90
N ALA A 151 -5.74 -2.29 2.02
CA ALA A 151 -4.51 -2.98 2.40
C ALA A 151 -3.47 -2.03 3.02
N VAL A 152 -3.15 -0.91 2.37
CA VAL A 152 -2.14 0.03 2.93
C VAL A 152 -2.60 0.66 4.25
N ARG A 153 -3.91 0.89 4.43
CA ARG A 153 -4.49 1.39 5.70
C ARG A 153 -4.38 0.38 6.84
N ILE A 154 -4.72 -0.88 6.59
CA ILE A 154 -4.72 -1.95 7.60
C ILE A 154 -3.29 -2.36 7.95
N PHE A 155 -2.49 -2.68 6.93
CA PHE A 155 -1.13 -3.22 7.09
C PHE A 155 -0.07 -2.15 7.34
N GLY A 156 -0.43 -0.87 7.18
CA GLY A 156 0.41 0.26 7.58
C GLY A 156 0.56 0.44 9.10
N SER A 157 -0.23 -0.28 9.91
CA SER A 157 -0.18 -0.27 11.36
C SER A 157 -0.20 -1.69 11.89
N LEU A 158 0.92 -2.14 12.45
CA LEU A 158 1.04 -3.49 13.01
C LEU A 158 -0.10 -3.87 13.98
N PRO A 159 -0.47 -3.05 14.99
CA PRO A 159 -1.57 -3.42 15.89
C PRO A 159 -2.91 -3.56 15.15
N VAL A 160 -3.19 -2.70 14.17
CA VAL A 160 -4.41 -2.81 13.36
C VAL A 160 -4.38 -4.09 12.53
N ALA A 161 -3.26 -4.37 11.86
CA ALA A 161 -3.09 -5.55 11.04
C ALA A 161 -3.28 -6.85 11.84
N VAL A 162 -2.65 -6.95 13.01
CA VAL A 162 -2.75 -8.13 13.89
C VAL A 162 -4.19 -8.35 14.33
N VAL A 163 -4.84 -7.32 14.87
CA VAL A 163 -6.22 -7.43 15.37
C VAL A 163 -7.20 -7.72 14.22
N PHE A 164 -6.97 -7.12 13.05
CA PHE A 164 -7.75 -7.41 11.84
C PHE A 164 -7.62 -8.86 11.40
N LEU A 165 -6.40 -9.41 11.33
CA LEU A 165 -6.18 -10.80 10.97
C LEU A 165 -6.80 -11.75 12.00
N LEU A 166 -6.70 -11.44 13.30
CA LEU A 166 -7.38 -12.20 14.35
C LEU A 166 -8.90 -12.22 14.15
N ALA A 167 -9.52 -11.07 13.85
CA ALA A 167 -10.95 -10.98 13.57
C ALA A 167 -11.34 -11.83 12.36
N VAL A 168 -10.56 -11.79 11.27
CA VAL A 168 -10.82 -12.57 10.06
C VAL A 168 -10.68 -14.06 10.32
N VAL A 169 -9.60 -14.49 10.97
CA VAL A 169 -9.38 -15.92 11.26
C VAL A 169 -10.45 -16.46 12.20
N ALA A 170 -10.75 -15.76 13.29
CA ALA A 170 -11.79 -16.18 14.23
C ALA A 170 -13.17 -16.20 13.56
N GLY A 171 -13.48 -15.22 12.70
CA GLY A 171 -14.74 -15.18 11.95
C GLY A 171 -14.88 -16.33 10.95
N VAL A 172 -13.81 -16.68 10.22
CA VAL A 172 -13.80 -17.83 9.30
C VAL A 172 -13.95 -19.14 10.08
N VAL A 173 -13.27 -19.30 11.22
CA VAL A 173 -13.42 -20.48 12.09
C VAL A 173 -14.85 -20.60 12.59
N ALA A 174 -15.47 -19.51 13.06
CA ALA A 174 -16.87 -19.50 13.48
C ALA A 174 -17.80 -19.92 12.34
N LEU A 175 -17.58 -19.40 11.12
CA LEU A 175 -18.37 -19.76 9.94
C LEU A 175 -18.25 -21.24 9.59
N CYS A 176 -17.03 -21.80 9.59
CA CYS A 176 -16.80 -23.21 9.33
C CYS A 176 -17.46 -24.12 10.39
N LEU A 177 -17.34 -23.77 11.67
CA LEU A 177 -17.97 -24.52 12.76
C LEU A 177 -19.50 -24.50 12.65
N ALA A 178 -20.09 -23.32 12.38
CA ALA A 178 -21.52 -23.19 12.15
C ALA A 178 -22.01 -24.03 10.95
N ALA A 179 -21.23 -24.07 9.86
CA ALA A 179 -21.57 -24.84 8.66
C ALA A 179 -21.61 -26.36 8.90
N THR A 180 -20.91 -26.88 9.90
CA THR A 180 -20.97 -28.31 10.27
C THR A 180 -22.26 -28.69 11.03
N GLY A 181 -23.16 -27.75 11.29
CA GLY A 181 -24.36 -28.00 12.09
C GLY A 181 -24.06 -28.20 13.58
N ALA A 182 -22.88 -27.79 14.03
CA ALA A 182 -22.56 -27.72 15.45
C ALA A 182 -23.54 -26.73 16.12
N GLY A 183 -24.58 -27.25 16.76
CA GLY A 183 -25.36 -26.47 17.72
C GLY A 183 -24.47 -25.97 18.86
N THR A 184 -25.02 -25.16 19.77
CA THR A 184 -24.27 -24.65 20.94
C THR A 184 -23.91 -25.72 21.98
N GLY A 185 -24.28 -26.98 21.75
CA GLY A 185 -23.99 -28.11 22.64
C GLY A 185 -22.64 -28.78 22.34
N GLY A 186 -22.02 -29.33 23.38
CA GLY A 186 -20.77 -30.08 23.28
C GLY A 186 -19.54 -29.23 22.96
N THR A 187 -18.42 -29.87 22.65
CA THR A 187 -17.13 -29.20 22.41
C THR A 187 -17.18 -28.27 21.20
N ALA A 188 -17.82 -28.68 20.10
CA ALA A 188 -17.96 -27.86 18.89
C ALA A 188 -18.75 -26.56 19.14
N GLY A 189 -19.81 -26.62 19.93
CA GLY A 189 -20.56 -25.43 20.36
C GLY A 189 -19.73 -24.46 21.19
N ALA A 190 -18.89 -24.98 22.11
CA ALA A 190 -17.97 -24.16 22.89
C ALA A 190 -16.92 -23.46 22.00
N TRP A 191 -16.37 -24.15 20.99
CA TRP A 191 -15.45 -23.55 20.02
C TRP A 191 -16.12 -22.46 19.17
N LEU A 192 -17.37 -22.67 18.76
CA LEU A 192 -18.15 -21.66 18.02
C LEU A 192 -18.34 -20.39 18.86
N VAL A 193 -18.79 -20.54 20.11
CA VAL A 193 -18.95 -19.42 21.04
C VAL A 193 -17.61 -18.70 21.27
N GLY A 194 -16.53 -19.46 21.50
CA GLY A 194 -15.19 -18.91 21.64
C GLY A 194 -14.75 -18.08 20.42
N ALA A 195 -14.95 -18.60 19.21
CA ALA A 195 -14.60 -17.90 17.97
C ALA A 195 -15.43 -16.62 17.78
N LEU A 196 -16.72 -16.63 18.12
CA LEU A 196 -17.58 -15.44 18.08
C LEU A 196 -17.14 -14.37 19.11
N VAL A 197 -16.79 -14.80 20.33
CA VAL A 197 -16.27 -13.90 21.38
C VAL A 197 -14.96 -13.25 20.94
N VAL A 198 -14.02 -14.01 20.39
CA VAL A 198 -12.75 -13.48 19.87
C VAL A 198 -13.00 -12.49 18.72
N THR A 199 -13.93 -12.80 17.82
CA THR A 199 -14.30 -11.91 16.71
C THR A 199 -14.88 -10.60 17.25
N ALA A 200 -15.83 -10.66 18.17
CA ALA A 200 -16.44 -9.48 18.78
C ALA A 200 -15.40 -8.62 19.50
N ALA A 201 -14.53 -9.24 20.32
CA ALA A 201 -13.46 -8.54 21.02
C ALA A 201 -12.49 -7.86 20.04
N ALA A 202 -12.08 -8.55 18.97
CA ALA A 202 -11.21 -7.98 17.96
C ALA A 202 -11.86 -6.79 17.23
N LEU A 203 -13.15 -6.87 16.90
CA LEU A 203 -13.90 -5.75 16.30
C LEU A 203 -13.98 -4.55 17.25
N THR A 204 -14.22 -4.77 18.55
CA THR A 204 -14.21 -3.70 19.56
C THR A 204 -12.84 -3.04 19.63
N VAL A 205 -11.76 -3.82 19.63
CA VAL A 205 -10.39 -3.29 19.64
C VAL A 205 -10.10 -2.51 18.34
N LEU A 206 -10.56 -2.97 17.18
CA LEU A 206 -10.41 -2.23 15.92
C LEU A 206 -11.14 -0.88 15.95
N ILE A 207 -12.35 -0.83 16.53
CA ILE A 207 -13.09 0.42 16.72
C ILE A 207 -12.31 1.37 17.65
N ALA A 208 -11.76 0.85 18.76
CA ALA A 208 -10.94 1.65 19.67
C ALA A 208 -9.66 2.16 19.02
N LEU A 209 -8.97 1.33 18.23
CA LEU A 209 -7.80 1.72 17.44
C LEU A 209 -8.14 2.79 16.40
N ALA A 210 -9.29 2.68 15.74
CA ALA A 210 -9.77 3.69 14.80
C ALA A 210 -10.10 5.01 15.48
N ALA A 211 -10.76 4.97 16.65
CA ALA A 211 -11.04 6.15 17.44
C ALA A 211 -9.74 6.83 17.90
N GLY A 212 -8.77 6.06 18.37
CA GLY A 212 -7.44 6.55 18.78
C GLY A 212 -6.62 7.11 17.60
N ALA A 213 -6.69 6.48 16.42
CA ALA A 213 -6.11 7.01 15.20
C ALA A 213 -6.75 8.33 14.76
N GLY A 214 -8.01 8.56 15.16
CA GLY A 214 -8.72 9.83 14.98
C GLY A 214 -8.23 10.96 15.88
N ILE A 215 -7.39 10.69 16.88
CA ILE A 215 -6.84 11.71 17.77
C ILE A 215 -5.50 12.21 17.19
N GLU A 216 -5.54 13.40 16.61
CA GLU A 216 -4.38 14.08 16.02
C GLU A 216 -3.90 15.23 16.94
N SER A 217 -2.60 15.34 17.20
CA SER A 217 -2.03 16.54 17.83
C SER A 217 -2.01 17.66 16.79
N ARG A 218 -2.61 18.81 17.08
CA ARG A 218 -2.49 19.99 16.22
C ARG A 218 -1.92 21.17 16.99
N PRO A 219 -1.04 21.97 16.38
CA PRO A 219 -0.60 23.23 16.96
C PRO A 219 -1.83 24.14 17.11
N ALA A 220 -2.05 24.62 18.32
CA ALA A 220 -3.02 25.68 18.60
C ALA A 220 -2.39 27.06 18.32
N ALA A 221 -3.22 28.10 18.29
CA ALA A 221 -2.80 29.46 17.95
C ALA A 221 -1.76 30.04 18.94
N ASP A 222 -1.67 29.46 20.13
CA ASP A 222 -0.70 29.78 21.19
C ASP A 222 0.59 28.95 21.11
N GLY A 223 0.75 28.11 20.08
CA GLY A 223 1.90 27.22 19.91
C GLY A 223 1.80 25.92 20.71
N ALA A 224 0.77 25.71 21.53
CA ALA A 224 0.59 24.47 22.29
C ALA A 224 0.06 23.33 21.39
N GLU A 225 0.60 22.12 21.50
CA GLU A 225 0.00 20.95 20.86
C GLU A 225 -1.24 20.48 21.63
N ARG A 226 -2.40 20.46 20.96
CA ARG A 226 -3.65 19.97 21.54
C ARG A 226 -4.20 18.80 20.75
N ALA A 227 -4.59 17.74 21.45
CA ALA A 227 -5.26 16.60 20.87
C ALA A 227 -6.65 17.02 20.35
N ARG A 228 -6.92 16.78 19.07
CA ARG A 228 -8.22 17.02 18.45
C ARG A 228 -8.71 15.74 17.78
N TRP A 229 -10.01 15.49 17.90
CA TRP A 229 -10.64 14.39 17.19
C TRP A 229 -10.92 14.77 15.73
N VAL A 230 -10.53 13.89 14.81
CA VAL A 230 -10.66 14.06 13.37
C VAL A 230 -11.55 12.92 12.84
N PRO A 231 -12.85 13.18 12.60
CA PRO A 231 -13.80 12.15 12.19
C PRO A 231 -13.38 11.42 10.91
N ALA A 232 -12.78 12.16 9.97
CA ALA A 232 -12.29 11.59 8.71
C ALA A 232 -11.19 10.53 8.90
N ALA A 233 -10.29 10.70 9.88
CA ALA A 233 -9.28 9.68 10.20
C ALA A 233 -9.94 8.39 10.72
N THR A 234 -10.87 8.53 11.66
CA THR A 234 -11.65 7.40 12.22
C THR A 234 -12.42 6.67 11.12
N GLY A 235 -13.22 7.41 10.34
CA GLY A 235 -14.04 6.87 9.26
C GLY A 235 -13.20 6.22 8.16
N SER A 236 -12.03 6.77 7.83
CA SER A 236 -11.13 6.17 6.83
C SER A 236 -10.64 4.78 7.26
N LEU A 237 -10.29 4.59 8.54
CA LEU A 237 -9.78 3.31 9.02
C LEU A 237 -10.92 2.29 9.14
N LEU A 238 -12.08 2.70 9.67
CA LEU A 238 -13.26 1.85 9.71
C LEU A 238 -13.70 1.40 8.31
N GLY A 239 -13.67 2.30 7.32
CA GLY A 239 -13.96 1.96 5.93
C GLY A 239 -12.97 0.96 5.34
N ALA A 240 -11.68 1.10 5.66
CA ALA A 240 -10.65 0.14 5.24
C ALA A 240 -10.87 -1.23 5.88
N VAL A 241 -11.07 -1.28 7.20
CA VAL A 241 -11.36 -2.50 7.96
C VAL A 241 -12.61 -3.18 7.40
N GLY A 242 -13.71 -2.45 7.20
CA GLY A 242 -14.94 -2.99 6.62
C GLY A 242 -14.73 -3.58 5.22
N THR A 243 -14.00 -2.87 4.36
CA THR A 243 -13.61 -3.37 3.03
C THR A 243 -12.81 -4.68 3.14
N GLY A 244 -11.83 -4.73 4.05
CA GLY A 244 -11.01 -5.91 4.29
C GLY A 244 -11.81 -7.09 4.85
N LEU A 245 -12.74 -6.86 5.79
CA LEU A 245 -13.57 -7.90 6.39
C LEU A 245 -14.51 -8.56 5.38
N VAL A 246 -14.94 -7.82 4.35
CA VAL A 246 -15.73 -8.38 3.25
C VAL A 246 -14.83 -9.09 2.24
N ALA A 247 -13.73 -8.47 1.83
CA ALA A 247 -12.91 -8.98 0.74
C ALA A 247 -12.02 -10.15 1.14
N LEU A 248 -11.37 -10.10 2.31
CA LEU A 248 -10.34 -11.06 2.67
C LEU A 248 -10.89 -12.49 2.84
N PRO A 249 -12.04 -12.74 3.50
CA PRO A 249 -12.62 -14.08 3.58
C PRO A 249 -12.94 -14.68 2.20
N LEU A 250 -13.33 -13.85 1.23
CA LEU A 250 -13.60 -14.30 -0.15
C LEU A 250 -12.31 -14.63 -0.91
N LEU A 251 -11.23 -13.88 -0.66
CA LEU A 251 -9.93 -14.10 -1.28
C LEU A 251 -9.13 -15.21 -0.59
N LEU A 252 -9.41 -15.51 0.68
CA LEU A 252 -8.62 -16.43 1.50
C LEU A 252 -8.49 -17.83 0.88
N PRO A 253 -9.54 -18.48 0.34
CA PRO A 253 -9.40 -19.78 -0.29
C PRO A 253 -8.45 -19.76 -1.49
N LEU A 254 -8.53 -18.72 -2.33
CA LEU A 254 -7.63 -18.53 -3.46
C LEU A 254 -6.20 -18.29 -2.99
N ILE A 255 -6.02 -17.49 -1.92
CA ILE A 255 -4.72 -17.21 -1.32
C ILE A 255 -4.07 -18.50 -0.82
N VAL A 256 -4.82 -19.30 -0.05
CA VAL A 256 -4.36 -20.58 0.52
C VAL A 256 -4.06 -21.57 -0.59
N LEU A 257 -4.96 -21.73 -1.57
CA LEU A 257 -4.76 -22.66 -2.69
C LEU A 257 -3.49 -22.32 -3.47
N THR A 258 -3.28 -21.05 -3.80
CA THR A 258 -2.09 -20.62 -4.55
C THR A 258 -0.83 -20.84 -3.72
N PHE A 259 -0.86 -20.52 -2.42
CA PHE A 259 0.27 -20.73 -1.53
C PHE A 259 0.64 -22.21 -1.39
N VAL A 260 -0.35 -23.09 -1.22
CA VAL A 260 -0.16 -24.55 -1.17
C VAL A 260 0.39 -25.05 -2.50
N THR A 261 -0.15 -24.58 -3.62
CA THR A 261 0.33 -24.96 -4.96
C THR A 261 1.79 -24.58 -5.15
N GLU A 262 2.18 -23.36 -4.80
CA GLU A 262 3.58 -22.91 -4.85
C GLU A 262 4.48 -23.71 -3.90
N LEU A 263 4.00 -24.07 -2.70
CA LEU A 263 4.75 -24.90 -1.77
C LEU A 263 5.01 -26.30 -2.34
N VAL A 264 3.98 -26.93 -2.91
CA VAL A 264 4.05 -28.29 -3.47
C VAL A 264 4.92 -28.31 -4.73
N VAL A 265 4.70 -27.38 -5.67
CA VAL A 265 5.50 -27.26 -6.90
C VAL A 265 6.95 -26.92 -6.55
N GLY A 266 7.16 -25.95 -5.66
CA GLY A 266 8.50 -25.55 -5.23
C GLY A 266 9.26 -26.63 -4.46
N ALA A 267 8.56 -27.52 -3.75
CA ALA A 267 9.17 -28.70 -3.13
C ALA A 267 9.60 -29.75 -4.18
N GLY A 268 8.85 -29.89 -5.29
CA GLY A 268 9.16 -30.79 -6.39
C GLY A 268 10.31 -30.31 -7.30
N GLU A 269 10.51 -29.00 -7.43
CA GLU A 269 11.52 -28.40 -8.34
C GLU A 269 12.94 -28.30 -7.74
N GLY A 270 13.17 -28.74 -6.49
CA GLY A 270 14.50 -28.88 -5.89
C GLY A 270 15.43 -27.66 -5.98
N ARG A 271 15.30 -26.66 -5.09
CA ARG A 271 16.25 -25.54 -4.86
C ARG A 271 16.79 -24.77 -6.10
N ARG A 272 16.26 -24.96 -7.30
CA ARG A 272 16.76 -24.29 -8.52
C ARG A 272 15.64 -23.60 -9.30
N VAL A 273 14.86 -22.73 -8.67
CA VAL A 273 14.21 -21.65 -9.42
C VAL A 273 14.12 -20.42 -8.52
N VAL A 274 14.92 -19.39 -8.83
CA VAL A 274 14.70 -18.01 -8.33
C VAL A 274 13.44 -17.52 -9.03
N ARG A 275 12.28 -17.82 -8.44
CA ARG A 275 10.96 -17.49 -9.01
C ARG A 275 10.45 -16.14 -8.50
N ALA A 276 11.34 -15.15 -8.44
CA ALA A 276 10.91 -13.77 -8.47
C ALA A 276 10.88 -13.38 -9.96
N GLN A 277 9.81 -12.72 -10.42
CA GLN A 277 9.77 -12.19 -11.79
C GLN A 277 10.85 -11.12 -11.94
N GLY A 278 12.01 -11.57 -12.42
CA GLY A 278 13.19 -10.78 -12.54
C GLY A 278 14.28 -11.58 -13.21
N VAL A 279 15.09 -10.92 -14.05
CA VAL A 279 16.23 -11.57 -14.68
C VAL A 279 17.15 -12.08 -13.56
N PRO A 280 17.57 -13.36 -13.58
CA PRO A 280 18.59 -13.84 -12.66
C PRO A 280 19.87 -13.04 -12.85
N THR A 281 20.16 -12.11 -11.94
CA THR A 281 21.34 -11.21 -12.00
C THR A 281 22.50 -11.75 -11.18
N GLY A 282 22.60 -13.08 -11.03
CA GLY A 282 23.72 -13.70 -10.33
C GLY A 282 25.05 -13.30 -10.96
N GLY A 283 25.83 -12.46 -10.28
CA GLY A 283 27.14 -11.98 -10.73
C GLY A 283 27.16 -10.63 -11.46
N LEU A 284 26.02 -9.96 -11.66
CA LEU A 284 25.98 -8.63 -12.29
C LEU A 284 26.17 -7.53 -11.24
N THR A 285 27.02 -6.56 -11.55
CA THR A 285 27.17 -5.33 -10.76
C THR A 285 25.88 -4.49 -10.87
N ALA A 286 25.63 -3.58 -9.92
CA ALA A 286 24.44 -2.70 -9.97
C ALA A 286 24.32 -1.92 -11.29
N GLN A 287 25.43 -1.74 -12.00
CA GLN A 287 25.51 -1.04 -13.28
C GLN A 287 25.08 -1.89 -14.49
N GLU A 288 25.05 -3.22 -14.34
CA GLU A 288 24.69 -4.19 -15.39
C GLU A 288 23.28 -4.79 -15.21
N ALA A 289 22.56 -4.36 -14.17
CA ALA A 289 21.22 -4.86 -13.88
C ALA A 289 20.19 -4.38 -14.92
N PRO A 290 19.19 -5.22 -15.28
CA PRO A 290 18.27 -4.91 -16.37
C PRO A 290 17.40 -3.69 -16.05
N THR A 291 17.27 -2.82 -17.04
CA THR A 291 16.34 -1.70 -17.03
C THR A 291 14.99 -2.14 -17.60
N VAL A 292 13.92 -1.88 -16.84
CA VAL A 292 12.54 -2.13 -17.26
C VAL A 292 11.85 -0.78 -17.42
N ARG A 293 11.36 -0.52 -18.64
CA ARG A 293 10.48 0.61 -18.94
C ARG A 293 9.03 0.19 -18.73
N ILE A 294 8.35 0.82 -17.78
CA ILE A 294 6.93 0.57 -17.53
C ILE A 294 6.12 1.67 -18.19
N SER A 295 5.36 1.30 -19.22
CA SER A 295 4.40 2.19 -19.87
C SER A 295 3.05 2.13 -19.20
N TYR A 296 2.39 3.28 -19.06
CA TYR A 296 1.02 3.39 -18.58
C TYR A 296 0.21 4.23 -19.57
N ALA A 297 -0.99 3.76 -19.86
CA ALA A 297 -1.94 4.53 -20.68
C ALA A 297 -2.51 5.66 -19.82
N GLN A 298 -2.42 6.90 -20.30
CA GLN A 298 -3.26 7.98 -19.80
C GLN A 298 -4.73 7.55 -19.98
N PRO A 299 -5.61 7.70 -18.98
CA PRO A 299 -7.03 7.53 -19.23
C PRO A 299 -7.45 8.58 -20.27
N GLY A 300 -8.04 8.11 -21.38
CA GLY A 300 -8.75 8.98 -22.31
C GLY A 300 -10.04 9.52 -21.72
#